data_AF-A0A4Y4KJP5-F1
#
_entry.id   AF-A0A4Y4KJP5-F1
#
_cell.length_a   1.000
_cell.length_b   1.000
_cell.length_c   1.000
_cell.angle_alpha   90.00
_cell.angle_beta   90.00
_cell.angle_gamma   90.00
#
_symmetry.space_group_name_H-M   'P 1'
#
loop_
_entity.id
_entity.type
_entity.pdbx_description
1 polymer ?
#
loop_
_entity_poly.entity_id
_entity_poly.type
_entity_poly.pdbx_seq_one_letter_code
_entity_poly.pdbx_strand_id
1 'polypeptide(L)'
;MTDVDAASGDRMALAVLAQYRMATTEQMHLILNPQVRIEQTRRRLAKLRAEGLVDRITLPQRGRLRVWFPTQYGVQVACEWPELRGRRPSKTVSDRTAVRLRVGHALTVTETGLAFLQDARRRGELCRPLDWIPEVYHPIGSGEAVIPDALLYYRRGREGGEGAMLRAFVEVDRATMGPERLAAKLTAYARLYDYVPAPAPGRRHRQAGQEPVREEWRRHYPLFPRLLFVLDGTGPAGIETRIRALRAAAADPALSGFLRNVPVLVAPLVEVLQGCPAEPVWHPVQDPGSTVNWSHSPGLDTPHAAPAHRGAAAAHHPDHRPDHSWSEHWAAS
;
A
#
# COMPACT_ATOMS: atom_id res chain seq x y z
N MET A 1 -37.87 -5.09 -4.20
CA MET A 1 -36.52 -4.50 -4.38
C MET A 1 -35.45 -5.02 -3.41
N THR A 2 -35.73 -6.00 -2.55
CA THR A 2 -34.81 -6.47 -1.48
C THR A 2 -33.90 -7.66 -1.86
N ASP A 3 -34.27 -8.43 -2.89
CA ASP A 3 -33.58 -9.68 -3.23
C ASP A 3 -32.33 -9.47 -4.09
N VAL A 4 -32.36 -8.46 -4.97
CA VAL A 4 -31.23 -8.08 -5.84
C VAL A 4 -30.08 -7.48 -5.03
N ASP A 5 -30.38 -6.66 -4.02
CA ASP A 5 -29.37 -6.08 -3.12
C ASP A 5 -28.75 -7.13 -2.19
N ALA A 6 -29.53 -8.12 -1.77
CA ALA A 6 -29.05 -9.25 -0.97
C ALA A 6 -28.12 -10.16 -1.80
N ALA A 7 -28.53 -10.53 -3.02
CA ALA A 7 -27.71 -11.31 -3.95
C ALA A 7 -26.42 -10.56 -4.34
N SER A 8 -26.49 -9.24 -4.53
CA SER A 8 -25.32 -8.38 -4.75
C SER A 8 -24.36 -8.38 -3.55
N GLY A 9 -24.90 -8.32 -2.32
CA GLY A 9 -24.11 -8.37 -1.10
C GLY A 9 -23.43 -9.71 -0.85
N ASP A 10 -24.10 -10.82 -1.13
CA ASP A 10 -23.57 -12.19 -0.99
C ASP A 10 -22.46 -12.44 -2.02
N ARG A 11 -22.69 -12.03 -3.28
CA ARG A 11 -21.68 -12.04 -4.34
C ARG A 11 -20.44 -11.24 -3.96
N MET A 12 -20.60 -10.00 -3.49
CA MET A 12 -19.46 -9.17 -3.06
C MET A 12 -18.70 -9.79 -1.89
N ALA A 13 -19.41 -10.37 -0.90
CA ALA A 13 -18.77 -11.04 0.23
C ALA A 13 -17.91 -12.24 -0.18
N LEU A 14 -18.42 -13.08 -1.10
CA LEU A 14 -17.64 -14.18 -1.62
C LEU A 14 -16.47 -13.67 -2.48
N ALA A 15 -16.66 -12.64 -3.30
CA ALA A 15 -15.59 -12.07 -4.12
C ALA A 15 -14.45 -11.52 -3.26
N VAL A 16 -14.78 -10.79 -2.19
CA VAL A 16 -13.82 -10.30 -1.20
C VAL A 16 -13.11 -11.47 -0.53
N LEU A 17 -13.80 -12.51 -0.06
CA LEU A 17 -13.12 -13.65 0.57
C LEU A 17 -12.25 -14.45 -0.42
N ALA A 18 -12.67 -14.60 -1.68
CA ALA A 18 -11.87 -15.22 -2.71
C ALA A 18 -10.55 -14.46 -2.95
N GLN A 19 -10.61 -13.13 -2.92
CA GLN A 19 -9.45 -12.25 -3.12
C GLN A 19 -8.56 -12.10 -1.89
N TYR A 20 -9.15 -11.78 -0.73
CA TYR A 20 -8.45 -11.54 0.54
C TYR A 20 -8.01 -12.83 1.21
N ARG A 21 -8.66 -13.95 0.86
CA ARG A 21 -8.42 -15.33 1.32
C ARG A 21 -8.75 -15.59 2.77
N MET A 22 -8.51 -14.64 3.66
CA MET A 22 -8.84 -14.75 5.07
C MET A 22 -9.27 -13.39 5.62
N ALA A 23 -10.37 -13.40 6.36
CA ALA A 23 -10.82 -12.23 7.10
C ALA A 23 -11.61 -12.65 8.34
N THR A 24 -11.56 -11.82 9.38
CA THR A 24 -12.48 -11.95 10.51
C THR A 24 -13.89 -11.50 10.11
N THR A 25 -14.88 -11.81 10.95
CA THR A 25 -16.25 -11.30 10.73
C THR A 25 -16.29 -9.76 10.76
N GLU A 26 -15.50 -9.16 11.64
CA GLU A 26 -15.40 -7.70 11.78
C GLU A 26 -14.71 -7.06 10.58
N GLN A 27 -13.58 -7.62 10.13
CA GLN A 27 -12.92 -7.18 8.91
C GLN A 27 -13.85 -7.28 7.70
N MET A 28 -14.57 -8.40 7.52
CA MET A 28 -15.56 -8.54 6.44
C MET A 28 -16.66 -7.48 6.53
N HIS A 29 -17.14 -7.17 7.72
CA HIS A 29 -18.16 -6.15 7.92
C HIS A 29 -17.65 -4.77 7.53
N LEU A 30 -16.46 -4.40 8.00
CA LEU A 30 -15.83 -3.12 7.71
C LEU A 30 -15.43 -3.01 6.24
N ILE A 31 -14.99 -4.08 5.59
CA ILE A 31 -14.67 -4.09 4.15
C ILE A 31 -15.95 -3.93 3.32
N LEU A 32 -17.02 -4.68 3.60
CA LEU A 32 -18.21 -4.68 2.76
C LEU A 32 -19.05 -3.43 2.92
N ASN A 33 -19.48 -3.14 4.15
CA ASN A 33 -20.28 -1.97 4.45
C ASN A 33 -20.33 -1.75 5.98
N PRO A 34 -19.61 -0.75 6.52
CA PRO A 34 -19.63 -0.46 7.95
C PRO A 34 -20.92 0.21 8.44
N GLN A 35 -21.80 0.66 7.53
CA GLN A 35 -23.05 1.37 7.90
C GLN A 35 -24.20 0.42 8.26
N VAL A 36 -24.11 -0.86 7.87
CA VAL A 36 -25.11 -1.86 8.24
C VAL A 36 -24.75 -2.52 9.57
N ARG A 37 -25.72 -3.17 10.23
CA ARG A 37 -25.43 -3.91 11.46
C ARG A 37 -24.53 -5.13 11.16
N ILE A 38 -23.54 -5.39 12.01
CA ILE A 38 -22.63 -6.54 11.89
C ILE A 38 -23.36 -7.89 11.81
N GLU A 39 -24.56 -7.99 12.38
CA GLU A 39 -25.45 -9.15 12.29
C GLU A 39 -25.77 -9.53 10.84
N GLN A 40 -25.89 -8.55 9.94
CA GLN A 40 -26.16 -8.83 8.52
C GLN A 40 -24.97 -9.53 7.87
N THR A 41 -23.74 -9.08 8.15
CA THR A 41 -22.51 -9.75 7.72
C THR A 41 -22.42 -11.16 8.30
N ARG A 42 -22.74 -11.33 9.60
CA ARG A 42 -22.77 -12.67 10.25
C ARG A 42 -23.75 -13.62 9.56
N ARG A 43 -24.97 -13.17 9.27
CA ARG A 43 -26.00 -13.98 8.57
C ARG A 43 -25.53 -14.34 7.17
N ARG A 44 -24.95 -13.38 6.43
CA ARG A 44 -24.39 -13.60 5.10
C ARG A 44 -23.30 -14.67 5.09
N LEU A 45 -22.32 -14.56 5.99
CA LEU A 45 -21.23 -15.54 6.09
C LEU A 45 -21.74 -16.93 6.52
N ALA A 46 -22.75 -16.98 7.38
CA ALA A 46 -23.41 -18.23 7.76
C ALA A 46 -24.13 -18.88 6.56
N LYS A 47 -24.84 -18.08 5.75
CA LYS A 47 -25.50 -18.53 4.52
C LYS A 47 -24.50 -19.07 3.50
N LEU A 48 -23.46 -18.30 3.16
CA LEU A 48 -22.41 -18.74 2.23
C LEU A 48 -21.71 -20.03 2.69
N ARG A 49 -21.60 -20.24 4.01
CA ARG A 49 -21.07 -21.48 4.57
C ARG A 49 -22.05 -22.65 4.44
N ALA A 50 -23.33 -22.43 4.66
CA ALA A 50 -24.36 -23.47 4.46
C ALA A 50 -24.41 -23.93 3.00
N GLU A 51 -24.11 -23.03 2.06
CA GLU A 51 -23.98 -23.30 0.62
C GLU A 51 -22.60 -23.90 0.23
N GLY A 52 -21.70 -24.11 1.19
CA GLY A 52 -20.38 -24.70 0.94
C GLY A 52 -19.37 -23.79 0.23
N LEU A 53 -19.67 -22.49 0.08
CA LEU A 53 -18.82 -21.52 -0.62
C LEU A 53 -17.68 -21.00 0.28
N VAL A 54 -17.89 -20.96 1.59
CA VAL A 54 -16.89 -20.53 2.58
C VAL A 54 -16.85 -21.48 3.77
N ASP A 55 -15.72 -21.56 4.46
CA ASP A 55 -15.60 -22.23 5.76
C ASP A 55 -14.95 -21.28 6.77
N ARG A 56 -14.82 -21.73 8.03
CA ARG A 56 -14.22 -20.96 9.10
C ARG A 56 -13.38 -21.83 10.02
N ILE A 57 -12.30 -21.25 10.54
CA ILE A 57 -11.62 -21.75 11.74
C ILE A 57 -11.97 -20.85 12.94
N THR A 58 -11.80 -21.39 14.14
CA THR A 58 -11.91 -20.62 15.38
C THR A 58 -10.54 -20.63 16.05
N LEU A 59 -9.98 -19.45 16.29
CA LEU A 59 -8.68 -19.33 16.96
C LEU A 59 -8.84 -19.52 18.47
N PRO A 60 -7.85 -20.13 19.15
CA PRO A 60 -7.92 -20.42 20.59
C PRO A 60 -7.72 -19.19 21.49
N GLN A 61 -7.46 -18.01 20.92
CA GLN A 61 -7.24 -16.75 21.65
C GLN A 61 -8.50 -16.32 22.43
N ARG A 62 -8.33 -15.50 23.48
CA ARG A 62 -9.45 -14.88 24.23
C ARG A 62 -10.43 -14.25 23.23
N GLY A 63 -11.70 -14.70 23.27
CA GLY A 63 -12.75 -14.21 22.36
C GLY A 63 -13.15 -15.17 21.22
N ARG A 64 -12.48 -16.33 21.04
CA ARG A 64 -12.83 -17.36 20.04
C ARG A 64 -13.04 -16.74 18.65
N LEU A 65 -12.05 -15.97 18.20
CA LEU A 65 -12.10 -15.23 16.94
C LEU A 65 -12.36 -16.17 15.77
N ARG A 66 -13.40 -15.87 14.97
CA ARG A 66 -13.76 -16.63 13.78
C ARG A 66 -13.08 -16.03 12.57
N VAL A 67 -12.31 -16.84 11.87
CA VAL A 67 -11.66 -16.48 10.61
C VAL A 67 -12.31 -17.27 9.49
N TRP A 68 -12.80 -16.54 8.50
CA TRP A 68 -13.48 -17.05 7.33
C TRP A 68 -12.51 -17.14 6.16
N PHE A 69 -12.66 -18.19 5.36
CA PHE A 69 -11.87 -18.41 4.15
C PHE A 69 -12.74 -19.08 3.08
N PRO A 70 -12.48 -18.84 1.78
CA PRO A 70 -13.26 -19.47 0.72
C PRO A 70 -12.90 -20.96 0.61
N THR A 71 -13.90 -21.80 0.31
CA THR A 71 -13.62 -23.18 -0.09
C THR A 71 -13.10 -23.21 -1.53
N GLN A 72 -12.56 -24.34 -1.98
CA GLN A 72 -12.19 -24.50 -3.40
C GLN A 72 -13.38 -24.24 -4.33
N TYR A 73 -14.57 -24.72 -3.94
CA TYR A 73 -15.82 -24.47 -4.68
C TYR A 73 -16.18 -22.98 -4.70
N GLY A 74 -16.10 -22.28 -3.55
CA GLY A 74 -16.37 -20.85 -3.51
C GLY A 74 -15.41 -20.02 -4.36
N VAL A 75 -14.12 -20.38 -4.40
CA VAL A 75 -13.15 -19.75 -5.30
C VAL A 75 -13.52 -19.98 -6.75
N GLN A 76 -13.87 -21.21 -7.13
CA GLN A 76 -14.27 -21.54 -8.50
C GLN A 76 -15.46 -20.69 -8.95
N VAL A 77 -16.52 -20.64 -8.16
CA VAL A 77 -17.72 -19.82 -8.43
C VAL A 77 -17.35 -18.34 -8.56
N ALA A 78 -16.54 -17.82 -7.64
CA ALA A 78 -16.16 -16.40 -7.65
C ALA A 78 -15.31 -16.02 -8.87
N CYS A 79 -14.45 -16.92 -9.36
CA CYS A 79 -13.60 -16.68 -10.53
C CYS A 79 -14.36 -16.57 -11.87
N GLU A 80 -15.61 -17.04 -11.94
CA GLU A 80 -16.46 -16.87 -13.13
C GLU A 80 -16.96 -15.42 -13.30
N TRP A 81 -16.99 -14.67 -12.20
CA TRP A 81 -17.51 -13.32 -12.18
C TRP A 81 -16.55 -12.32 -12.84
N PRO A 82 -17.07 -11.33 -13.60
CA PRO A 82 -16.26 -10.31 -14.26
C PRO A 82 -15.23 -9.61 -13.36
N GLU A 83 -15.58 -9.36 -12.10
CA GLU A 83 -14.73 -8.63 -11.16
C GLU A 83 -13.45 -9.38 -10.78
N LEU A 84 -13.47 -10.72 -10.86
CA LEU A 84 -12.34 -11.59 -10.54
C LEU A 84 -11.80 -12.35 -11.76
N ARG A 85 -12.40 -12.16 -12.93
CA ARG A 85 -11.99 -12.81 -14.17
C ARG A 85 -10.52 -12.49 -14.48
N GLY A 86 -9.76 -13.52 -14.86
CA GLY A 86 -8.34 -13.38 -15.20
C GLY A 86 -7.41 -13.28 -13.99
N ARG A 87 -7.93 -13.21 -12.76
CA ARG A 87 -7.13 -13.36 -11.55
C ARG A 87 -6.94 -14.85 -11.32
N ARG A 88 -5.70 -15.34 -11.38
CA ARG A 88 -5.38 -16.69 -10.89
C ARG A 88 -5.29 -16.62 -9.37
N PRO A 89 -6.19 -17.27 -8.61
CA PRO A 89 -5.95 -17.45 -7.19
C PRO A 89 -4.62 -18.18 -7.05
N SER A 90 -3.68 -17.66 -6.24
CA SER A 90 -2.51 -18.47 -5.86
C SER A 90 -3.03 -19.74 -5.17
N LYS A 91 -2.26 -20.84 -5.22
CA LYS A 91 -2.66 -22.19 -4.76
C LYS A 91 -3.58 -22.09 -3.54
N THR A 92 -4.89 -22.31 -3.78
CA THR A 92 -5.93 -22.03 -2.79
C THR A 92 -5.62 -22.82 -1.52
N VAL A 93 -5.53 -22.10 -0.40
CA VAL A 93 -5.38 -22.72 0.91
C VAL A 93 -6.77 -23.15 1.36
N SER A 94 -7.24 -24.28 0.84
CA SER A 94 -8.56 -24.84 1.17
C SER A 94 -8.53 -25.72 2.43
N ASP A 95 -7.34 -26.17 2.87
CA ASP A 95 -7.19 -26.97 4.08
C ASP A 95 -7.07 -26.13 5.35
N ARG A 96 -7.82 -26.51 6.40
CA ARG A 96 -7.89 -25.83 7.70
C ARG A 96 -6.52 -25.75 8.39
N THR A 97 -5.64 -26.73 8.22
CA THR A 97 -4.31 -26.70 8.83
C THR A 97 -3.45 -25.63 8.17
N ALA A 98 -3.44 -25.60 6.84
CA ALA A 98 -2.73 -24.58 6.10
C ALA A 98 -3.31 -23.17 6.34
N VAL A 99 -4.64 -23.03 6.54
CA VAL A 99 -5.27 -21.77 6.98
C VAL A 99 -4.70 -21.33 8.34
N ARG A 100 -4.62 -22.22 9.33
CA ARG A 100 -4.08 -21.92 10.66
C ARG A 100 -2.63 -21.43 10.63
N LEU A 101 -1.79 -22.00 9.76
CA LEU A 101 -0.39 -21.61 9.65
C LEU A 101 -0.20 -20.20 9.06
N ARG A 102 -1.13 -19.75 8.21
CA ARG A 102 -1.04 -18.45 7.52
C ARG A 102 -1.89 -17.35 8.16
N VAL A 103 -2.78 -17.71 9.09
CA VAL A 103 -3.81 -16.82 9.62
C VAL A 103 -3.24 -15.50 10.15
N GLY A 104 -2.14 -15.55 10.89
CA GLY A 104 -1.58 -14.34 11.48
C GLY A 104 -1.10 -13.34 10.43
N HIS A 105 -0.39 -13.81 9.40
CA HIS A 105 0.07 -12.95 8.30
C HIS A 105 -1.09 -12.45 7.44
N ALA A 106 -1.97 -13.37 7.01
CA ALA A 106 -3.10 -13.03 6.15
C ALA A 106 -4.05 -12.01 6.81
N LEU A 107 -4.33 -12.14 8.11
CA LEU A 107 -5.16 -11.17 8.83
C LEU A 107 -4.49 -9.79 8.93
N THR A 108 -3.17 -9.72 9.12
CA THR A 108 -2.45 -8.43 9.15
C THR A 108 -2.42 -7.77 7.77
N VAL A 109 -2.27 -8.54 6.68
CA VAL A 109 -2.41 -8.02 5.31
C VAL A 109 -3.82 -7.48 5.06
N THR A 110 -4.86 -8.22 5.48
CA THR A 110 -6.26 -7.76 5.41
C THR A 110 -6.49 -6.50 6.24
N GLU A 111 -5.92 -6.41 7.44
CA GLU A 111 -6.02 -5.24 8.32
C GLU A 111 -5.37 -4.00 7.69
N THR A 112 -4.19 -4.18 7.09
CA THR A 112 -3.49 -3.12 6.36
C THR A 112 -4.35 -2.59 5.21
N GLY A 113 -4.91 -3.49 4.39
CA GLY A 113 -5.82 -3.09 3.32
C GLY A 113 -7.05 -2.34 3.84
N LEU A 114 -7.65 -2.83 4.93
CA LEU A 114 -8.81 -2.19 5.56
C LEU A 114 -8.51 -0.74 5.98
N ALA A 115 -7.30 -0.46 6.48
CA ALA A 115 -6.89 0.91 6.83
C ALA A 115 -6.98 1.87 5.63
N PHE A 116 -6.52 1.44 4.44
CA PHE A 116 -6.63 2.22 3.20
C PHE A 116 -8.08 2.40 2.74
N LEU A 117 -8.90 1.33 2.82
CA LEU A 117 -10.33 1.42 2.48
C LEU A 117 -11.07 2.43 3.37
N GLN A 118 -10.81 2.39 4.68
CA GLN A 118 -11.48 3.26 5.64
C GLN A 118 -11.02 4.72 5.52
N ASP A 119 -9.73 4.95 5.29
CA ASP A 119 -9.19 6.28 5.05
C ASP A 119 -9.74 6.89 3.76
N ALA A 120 -9.78 6.13 2.66
CA ALA A 120 -10.41 6.57 1.41
C ALA A 120 -11.86 7.00 1.62
N ARG A 121 -12.65 6.19 2.33
CA ARG A 121 -14.05 6.52 2.64
C ARG A 121 -14.19 7.80 3.43
N ARG A 122 -13.36 8.00 4.46
CA ARG A 122 -13.38 9.23 5.28
C ARG A 122 -13.02 10.47 4.45
N ARG A 123 -12.12 10.31 3.48
CA ARG A 123 -11.66 11.40 2.61
C ARG A 123 -12.55 11.60 1.37
N GLY A 124 -13.53 10.73 1.14
CA GLY A 124 -14.35 10.74 -0.07
C GLY A 124 -13.56 10.40 -1.34
N GLU A 125 -12.47 9.64 -1.18
CA GLU A 125 -11.60 9.13 -2.25
C GLU A 125 -11.97 7.69 -2.60
N LEU A 126 -11.42 7.16 -3.70
CA LEU A 126 -11.80 5.83 -4.18
C LEU A 126 -10.76 4.76 -3.80
N CYS A 127 -11.16 3.86 -2.93
CA CYS A 127 -10.52 2.57 -2.71
C CYS A 127 -11.63 1.55 -2.44
N ARG A 128 -12.02 0.79 -3.46
CA ARG A 128 -13.08 -0.21 -3.36
C ARG A 128 -12.54 -1.50 -2.75
N PRO A 129 -13.41 -2.37 -2.21
CA PRO A 129 -12.99 -3.67 -1.67
C PRO A 129 -12.09 -4.48 -2.62
N LEU A 130 -12.39 -4.49 -3.91
CA LEU A 130 -11.62 -5.30 -4.87
C LEU A 130 -10.36 -4.60 -5.43
N ASP A 131 -10.08 -3.37 -5.00
CA ASP A 131 -8.88 -2.61 -5.39
C ASP A 131 -7.63 -2.98 -4.57
N TRP A 132 -7.78 -3.78 -3.51
CA TRP A 132 -6.68 -4.37 -2.73
C TRP A 132 -6.49 -5.86 -3.10
N ILE A 133 -5.39 -6.20 -3.76
CA ILE A 133 -5.18 -7.51 -4.38
C ILE A 133 -3.98 -8.22 -3.73
N PRO A 134 -4.20 -9.22 -2.85
CA PRO A 134 -3.09 -9.96 -2.24
C PRO A 134 -2.32 -10.86 -3.21
N GLU A 135 -1.00 -10.97 -3.00
CA GLU A 135 -0.09 -11.88 -3.69
C GLU A 135 -0.19 -11.87 -5.22
N VAL A 136 0.12 -10.74 -5.84
CA VAL A 136 0.20 -10.61 -7.31
C VAL A 136 1.56 -11.10 -7.81
N TYR A 137 1.57 -12.07 -8.71
CA TYR A 137 2.79 -12.68 -9.24
C TYR A 137 3.45 -11.83 -10.34
N HIS A 138 4.73 -11.50 -10.18
CA HIS A 138 5.53 -10.76 -11.16
C HIS A 138 6.80 -11.54 -11.53
N PRO A 139 6.87 -12.19 -12.71
CA PRO A 139 8.05 -12.97 -13.10
C PRO A 139 9.25 -12.07 -13.38
N ILE A 140 10.44 -12.51 -12.94
CA ILE A 140 11.73 -11.83 -13.18
C ILE A 140 12.77 -12.74 -13.86
N GLY A 141 12.30 -13.77 -14.58
CA GLY A 141 13.12 -14.70 -15.34
C GLY A 141 13.66 -15.87 -14.51
N SER A 142 14.19 -16.91 -15.17
CA SER A 142 14.83 -18.08 -14.51
C SER A 142 13.98 -18.80 -13.46
N GLY A 143 12.65 -18.72 -13.55
CA GLY A 143 11.71 -19.28 -12.57
C GLY A 143 11.54 -18.44 -11.29
N GLU A 144 12.22 -17.30 -11.18
CA GLU A 144 12.10 -16.35 -10.08
C GLU A 144 10.93 -15.38 -10.31
N ALA A 145 10.35 -14.90 -9.21
CA ALA A 145 9.29 -13.90 -9.24
C ALA A 145 9.28 -13.06 -7.96
N VAL A 146 8.81 -11.82 -8.10
CA VAL A 146 8.42 -10.97 -6.98
C VAL A 146 6.92 -11.13 -6.75
N ILE A 147 6.55 -11.36 -5.49
CA ILE A 147 5.16 -11.51 -5.06
C ILE A 147 4.96 -10.57 -3.87
N PRO A 148 4.50 -9.31 -4.08
CA PRO A 148 4.03 -8.46 -3.00
C PRO A 148 2.99 -9.15 -2.14
N ASP A 149 2.98 -8.86 -0.84
CA ASP A 149 1.88 -9.29 0.03
C ASP A 149 0.54 -8.72 -0.47
N ALA A 150 0.54 -7.49 -0.99
CA ALA A 150 -0.60 -6.94 -1.73
C ALA A 150 -0.23 -5.88 -2.77
N LEU A 151 -1.11 -5.72 -3.76
CA LEU A 151 -1.15 -4.59 -4.67
C LEU A 151 -2.39 -3.74 -4.39
N LEU A 152 -2.18 -2.45 -4.12
CA LEU A 152 -3.24 -1.46 -3.92
C LEU A 152 -3.45 -0.66 -5.20
N TYR A 153 -4.71 -0.52 -5.62
CA TYR A 153 -5.18 0.53 -6.52
C TYR A 153 -5.95 1.57 -5.72
N TYR A 154 -5.69 2.85 -5.98
CA TYR A 154 -6.29 3.94 -5.23
C TYR A 154 -6.50 5.13 -6.16
N ARG A 155 -7.62 5.84 -6.03
CA ARG A 155 -7.84 7.10 -6.75
C ARG A 155 -8.03 8.23 -5.75
N ARG A 156 -7.13 9.21 -5.82
CA ARG A 156 -7.26 10.47 -5.10
C ARG A 156 -8.36 11.31 -5.74
N GLY A 157 -9.09 12.08 -4.94
CA GLY A 157 -10.19 12.91 -5.42
C GLY A 157 -11.54 12.18 -5.49
N ARG A 158 -12.61 12.96 -5.64
CA ARG A 158 -13.99 12.46 -5.60
C ARG A 158 -14.33 11.63 -6.84
N GLU A 159 -15.27 10.71 -6.68
CA GLU A 159 -15.82 9.93 -7.79
C GLU A 159 -16.46 10.84 -8.86
N GLY A 160 -16.03 10.67 -10.12
CA GLY A 160 -16.49 11.49 -11.25
C GLY A 160 -15.65 12.74 -11.54
N GLY A 161 -14.64 13.05 -10.72
CA GLY A 161 -13.69 14.15 -10.97
C GLY A 161 -12.37 13.69 -11.61
N GLU A 162 -11.53 14.67 -11.99
CA GLU A 162 -10.12 14.43 -12.34
C GLU A 162 -9.35 14.01 -11.09
N GLY A 163 -9.05 12.73 -10.98
CA GLY A 163 -8.37 12.13 -9.82
C GLY A 163 -7.09 11.42 -10.22
N ALA A 164 -6.02 11.61 -9.43
CA ALA A 164 -4.76 10.90 -9.64
C ALA A 164 -4.90 9.42 -9.26
N MET A 165 -4.54 8.53 -10.18
CA MET A 165 -4.48 7.09 -9.93
C MET A 165 -3.15 6.71 -9.29
N LEU A 166 -3.20 6.23 -8.05
CA LEU A 166 -2.06 5.75 -7.29
C LEU A 166 -2.07 4.22 -7.25
N ARG A 167 -0.86 3.65 -7.19
CA ARG A 167 -0.64 2.21 -7.03
C ARG A 167 0.49 1.97 -6.03
N ALA A 168 0.37 0.91 -5.24
CA ALA A 168 1.42 0.50 -4.33
C ALA A 168 1.54 -1.02 -4.26
N PHE A 169 2.76 -1.53 -4.35
CA PHE A 169 3.14 -2.81 -3.79
C PHE A 169 3.31 -2.65 -2.28
N VAL A 170 2.66 -3.52 -1.52
CA VAL A 170 2.69 -3.51 -0.06
C VAL A 170 3.31 -4.80 0.43
N GLU A 171 4.29 -4.66 1.31
CA GLU A 171 4.98 -5.73 2.02
C GLU A 171 4.69 -5.59 3.51
N VAL A 172 4.08 -6.61 4.11
CA VAL A 172 3.77 -6.64 5.53
C VAL A 172 4.82 -7.51 6.23
N ASP A 173 5.66 -6.91 7.08
CA ASP A 173 6.62 -7.69 7.85
C ASP A 173 6.16 -7.86 9.29
N ARG A 174 5.76 -9.09 9.64
CA ARG A 174 5.38 -9.47 11.01
C ARG A 174 6.54 -9.91 11.88
N ALA A 175 7.75 -9.46 11.56
CA ALA A 175 8.99 -9.85 12.20
C ALA A 175 9.27 -11.38 12.21
N THR A 176 8.71 -12.12 11.26
CA THR A 176 8.94 -13.57 11.11
C THR A 176 10.22 -13.89 10.35
N MET A 177 10.78 -12.90 9.64
CA MET A 177 12.09 -12.96 9.00
C MET A 177 13.06 -11.95 9.63
N GLY A 178 14.36 -12.19 9.43
CA GLY A 178 15.41 -11.27 9.85
C GLY A 178 15.37 -9.95 9.05
N PRO A 179 15.81 -8.83 9.64
CA PRO A 179 15.83 -7.51 8.99
C PRO A 179 16.58 -7.49 7.65
N GLU A 180 17.64 -8.30 7.50
CA GLU A 180 18.42 -8.40 6.27
C GLU A 180 17.62 -9.07 5.14
N ARG A 181 16.79 -10.07 5.48
CA ARG A 181 15.89 -10.72 4.51
C ARG A 181 14.76 -9.78 4.07
N LEU A 182 14.27 -8.95 4.99
CA LEU A 182 13.34 -7.86 4.67
C LEU A 182 14.01 -6.87 3.70
N ALA A 183 15.22 -6.43 4.02
CA ALA A 183 15.99 -5.50 3.19
C ALA A 183 16.30 -6.06 1.80
N ALA A 184 16.58 -7.36 1.68
CA ALA A 184 16.79 -8.03 0.39
C ALA A 184 15.56 -7.99 -0.54
N LYS A 185 14.34 -7.81 0.01
CA LYS A 185 13.15 -7.58 -0.84
C LYS A 185 13.31 -6.32 -1.69
N LEU A 186 13.97 -5.27 -1.18
CA LEU A 186 14.22 -4.04 -1.92
C LEU A 186 15.03 -4.31 -3.21
N THR A 187 16.08 -5.11 -3.11
CA THR A 187 16.87 -5.55 -4.27
C THR A 187 16.03 -6.36 -5.26
N ALA A 188 15.12 -7.21 -4.77
CA ALA A 188 14.21 -7.96 -5.65
C ALA A 188 13.25 -7.04 -6.43
N TYR A 189 12.73 -5.98 -5.80
CA TYR A 189 11.91 -4.98 -6.49
C TYR A 189 12.70 -4.13 -7.49
N ALA A 190 13.95 -3.77 -7.19
CA ALA A 190 14.81 -3.11 -8.15
C ALA A 190 15.10 -4.01 -9.37
N ARG A 191 15.34 -5.31 -9.14
CA ARG A 191 15.44 -6.29 -10.24
C ARG A 191 14.16 -6.36 -11.07
N LEU A 192 12.98 -6.34 -10.44
CA LEU A 192 11.70 -6.28 -11.16
C LEU A 192 11.57 -4.99 -11.97
N TYR A 193 11.98 -3.85 -11.43
CA TYR A 193 11.92 -2.55 -12.09
C TYR A 193 12.75 -2.54 -13.40
N ASP A 194 13.94 -3.12 -13.39
CA ASP A 194 14.83 -3.19 -14.55
C ASP A 194 14.60 -4.44 -15.43
N TYR A 195 13.69 -5.36 -15.04
CA TYR A 195 13.55 -6.64 -15.72
C TYR A 195 12.92 -6.51 -17.11
N VAL A 196 13.74 -6.79 -18.13
CA VAL A 196 13.32 -6.89 -19.53
C VAL A 196 13.36 -8.37 -19.95
N PRO A 197 12.22 -8.98 -20.31
CA PRO A 197 12.18 -10.39 -20.72
C PRO A 197 13.03 -10.62 -21.98
N ALA A 198 13.81 -11.70 -21.97
CA ALA A 198 14.51 -12.15 -23.18
C ALA A 198 13.50 -12.54 -24.27
N PRO A 199 13.74 -12.20 -25.55
CA PRO A 199 12.89 -12.64 -26.64
C PRO A 199 12.90 -14.17 -26.72
N ALA A 200 11.71 -14.77 -26.90
CA ALA A 200 11.58 -16.22 -26.99
C ALA A 200 12.47 -16.81 -28.09
N PRO A 201 13.17 -17.93 -27.84
CA PRO A 201 14.00 -18.58 -28.85
C PRO A 201 13.14 -18.98 -30.06
N GLY A 202 13.56 -18.56 -31.26
CA GLY A 202 12.88 -18.85 -32.53
C GLY A 202 12.21 -17.65 -33.23
N ARG A 203 12.02 -16.50 -32.57
CA ARG A 203 11.61 -15.25 -33.26
C ARG A 203 12.81 -14.54 -33.90
N ARG A 204 13.40 -15.15 -34.92
CA ARG A 204 14.33 -14.46 -35.85
C ARG A 204 13.54 -13.82 -36.98
N HIS A 205 13.05 -12.61 -36.74
CA HIS A 205 12.92 -11.52 -37.71
C HIS A 205 12.30 -10.31 -36.99
N ARG A 206 13.15 -9.42 -36.47
CA ARG A 206 12.71 -8.06 -36.12
C ARG A 206 12.48 -7.33 -37.44
N GLN A 207 11.23 -7.15 -37.84
CA GLN A 207 10.86 -6.17 -38.86
C GLN A 207 11.13 -4.77 -38.27
N ALA A 208 11.67 -3.86 -39.10
CA ALA A 208 11.80 -2.45 -38.77
C ALA A 208 10.40 -1.90 -38.43
N GLY A 209 10.17 -1.54 -37.16
CA GLY A 209 8.88 -1.04 -36.67
C GLY A 209 8.33 -1.70 -35.40
N GLN A 210 8.96 -2.74 -34.85
CA GLN A 210 8.52 -3.29 -33.55
C GLN A 210 8.91 -2.39 -32.38
N GLU A 211 7.93 -2.14 -31.49
CA GLU A 211 8.14 -1.39 -30.23
C GLU A 211 9.36 -1.94 -29.47
N PRO A 212 10.18 -1.06 -28.84
CA PRO A 212 11.32 -1.49 -28.06
C PRO A 212 10.87 -2.48 -26.97
N VAL A 213 11.70 -3.49 -26.67
CA VAL A 213 11.42 -4.41 -25.57
C VAL A 213 11.43 -3.59 -24.28
N ARG A 214 10.24 -3.43 -23.69
CA ARG A 214 10.03 -2.70 -22.44
C ARG A 214 10.07 -3.66 -21.25
N GLU A 215 10.31 -3.08 -20.09
CA GLU A 215 10.30 -3.74 -18.79
C GLU A 215 8.95 -4.43 -18.55
N GLU A 216 8.95 -5.66 -18.02
CA GLU A 216 7.74 -6.50 -17.94
C GLU A 216 6.59 -5.81 -17.19
N TRP A 217 6.91 -5.08 -16.13
CA TRP A 217 5.93 -4.38 -15.31
C TRP A 217 5.13 -3.32 -16.09
N ARG A 218 5.69 -2.73 -17.16
CA ARG A 218 5.02 -1.70 -17.98
C ARG A 218 3.82 -2.23 -18.74
N ARG A 219 3.70 -3.55 -18.89
CA ARG A 219 2.51 -4.20 -19.45
C ARG A 219 1.30 -4.11 -18.53
N HIS A 220 1.55 -3.97 -17.23
CA HIS A 220 0.53 -3.98 -16.18
C HIS A 220 0.29 -2.60 -15.58
N TYR A 221 1.31 -1.73 -15.56
CA TYR A 221 1.26 -0.46 -14.88
C TYR A 221 1.79 0.69 -15.75
N PRO A 222 1.08 1.83 -15.86
CA PRO A 222 1.59 3.02 -16.52
C PRO A 222 2.83 3.61 -15.84
N LEU A 223 2.87 3.51 -14.51
CA LEU A 223 4.00 3.88 -13.64
C LEU A 223 4.25 2.74 -12.67
N PHE A 224 5.52 2.52 -12.32
CA PHE A 224 5.87 1.48 -11.36
C PHE A 224 5.17 1.77 -10.02
N PRO A 225 4.48 0.79 -9.42
CA PRO A 225 3.82 0.98 -8.13
C PRO A 225 4.81 1.40 -7.03
N ARG A 226 4.38 2.29 -6.14
CA ARG A 226 5.13 2.65 -4.93
C ARG A 226 5.43 1.40 -4.12
N LEU A 227 6.51 1.39 -3.34
CA LEU A 227 6.80 0.28 -2.44
C LEU A 227 6.57 0.69 -0.99
N LEU A 228 5.62 0.05 -0.33
CA LEU A 228 5.24 0.32 1.04
C LEU A 228 5.59 -0.87 1.92
N PHE A 229 6.42 -0.65 2.94
CA PHE A 229 6.71 -1.63 3.98
C PHE A 229 5.88 -1.30 5.23
N VAL A 230 5.08 -2.24 5.71
CA VAL A 230 4.27 -2.10 6.91
C VAL A 230 4.79 -3.08 7.96
N LEU A 231 5.29 -2.54 9.08
CA LEU A 231 6.02 -3.31 10.08
C LEU A 231 5.13 -3.64 11.30
N ASP A 232 5.08 -4.92 11.69
CA ASP A 232 4.27 -5.44 12.78
C ASP A 232 4.99 -6.57 13.53
N GLY A 233 4.43 -7.05 14.64
CA GLY A 233 4.88 -8.27 15.33
C GLY A 233 6.15 -8.10 16.16
N THR A 234 6.61 -6.88 16.38
CA THR A 234 7.76 -6.57 17.23
C THR A 234 7.57 -5.26 17.98
N GLY A 235 8.38 -5.03 19.03
CA GLY A 235 8.35 -3.79 19.81
C GLY A 235 9.08 -2.64 19.10
N PRO A 236 9.06 -1.41 19.66
CA PRO A 236 9.63 -0.21 19.03
C PRO A 236 11.09 -0.38 18.57
N ALA A 237 11.93 -1.02 19.39
CA ALA A 237 13.32 -1.30 19.02
C ALA A 237 13.46 -2.24 17.81
N GLY A 238 12.56 -3.22 17.67
CA GLY A 238 12.57 -4.15 16.55
C GLY A 238 12.05 -3.52 15.25
N ILE A 239 11.13 -2.56 15.36
CA ILE A 239 10.66 -1.73 14.24
C ILE A 239 11.79 -0.83 13.76
N GLU A 240 12.44 -0.11 14.67
CA GLU A 240 13.57 0.75 14.37
C GLU A 240 14.73 -0.01 13.70
N THR A 241 15.03 -1.22 14.19
CA THR A 241 16.05 -2.09 13.58
C THR A 241 15.72 -2.43 12.12
N ARG A 242 14.44 -2.66 11.79
CA ARG A 242 13.97 -2.96 10.42
C ARG A 242 14.03 -1.73 9.52
N ILE A 243 13.64 -0.57 10.04
CA ILE A 243 13.78 0.71 9.34
C ILE A 243 15.25 0.96 9.00
N ARG A 244 16.17 0.76 9.95
CA ARG A 244 17.62 0.88 9.70
C ARG A 244 18.11 -0.10 8.64
N ALA A 245 17.66 -1.36 8.67
CA ALA A 245 18.06 -2.35 7.66
C ALA A 245 17.59 -1.96 6.25
N LEU A 246 16.35 -1.47 6.11
CA LEU A 246 15.83 -0.95 4.84
C LEU A 246 16.61 0.27 4.34
N ARG A 247 16.93 1.21 5.25
CA ARG A 247 17.75 2.39 4.93
C ARG A 247 19.18 2.01 4.52
N ALA A 248 19.79 1.06 5.23
CA ALA A 248 21.13 0.57 4.91
C ALA A 248 21.16 -0.10 3.53
N ALA A 249 20.15 -0.89 3.17
CA ALA A 249 20.04 -1.43 1.82
C ALA A 249 19.78 -0.33 0.79
N ALA A 250 18.96 0.67 1.10
CA ALA A 250 18.69 1.80 0.20
C ALA A 250 19.93 2.68 -0.08
N ALA A 251 20.96 2.62 0.76
CA ALA A 251 22.24 3.30 0.53
C ALA A 251 23.13 2.60 -0.51
N ASP A 252 22.77 1.39 -0.97
CA ASP A 252 23.49 0.71 -2.04
C ASP A 252 23.40 1.51 -3.36
N PRO A 253 24.53 1.95 -3.95
CA PRO A 253 24.54 2.70 -5.20
C PRO A 253 23.82 1.98 -6.35
N ALA A 254 23.81 0.64 -6.36
CA ALA A 254 23.10 -0.16 -7.36
C ALA A 254 21.58 0.12 -7.39
N LEU A 255 21.00 0.55 -6.28
CA LEU A 255 19.57 0.85 -6.16
C LEU A 255 19.23 2.30 -6.50
N SER A 256 20.22 3.17 -6.73
CA SER A 256 19.99 4.60 -6.93
C SER A 256 19.05 4.91 -8.11
N GLY A 257 19.13 4.13 -9.19
CA GLY A 257 18.22 4.29 -10.34
C GLY A 257 16.77 4.01 -10.01
N PHE A 258 16.52 2.92 -9.28
CA PHE A 258 15.20 2.53 -8.78
C PHE A 258 14.65 3.57 -7.79
N LEU A 259 15.45 3.92 -6.78
CA LEU A 259 15.04 4.80 -5.68
C LEU A 259 14.80 6.26 -6.08
N ARG A 260 15.35 6.71 -7.22
CA ARG A 260 15.02 8.03 -7.80
C ARG A 260 13.62 8.08 -8.41
N ASN A 261 13.13 6.95 -8.91
CA ASN A 261 11.89 6.89 -9.69
C ASN A 261 10.73 6.28 -8.90
N VAL A 262 11.03 5.47 -7.87
CA VAL A 262 10.03 4.72 -7.10
C VAL A 262 10.06 5.19 -5.64
N PRO A 263 8.95 5.75 -5.13
CA PRO A 263 8.81 6.04 -3.71
C PRO A 263 8.85 4.73 -2.92
N VAL A 264 9.77 4.65 -1.95
CA VAL A 264 9.91 3.52 -1.04
C VAL A 264 9.75 4.02 0.37
N LEU A 265 8.68 3.59 1.02
CA LEU A 265 8.24 4.12 2.30
C LEU A 265 8.05 2.98 3.30
N VAL A 266 8.32 3.25 4.57
CA VAL A 266 8.13 2.29 5.66
C VAL A 266 7.35 2.93 6.81
N ALA A 267 6.40 2.20 7.39
CA ALA A 267 5.64 2.66 8.55
C ALA A 267 5.35 1.50 9.52
N PRO A 268 5.31 1.75 10.84
CA PRO A 268 4.77 0.79 11.79
C PRO A 268 3.26 0.63 11.58
N LEU A 269 2.74 -0.60 11.61
CA LEU A 269 1.30 -0.84 11.41
C LEU A 269 0.44 -0.08 12.43
N VAL A 270 0.88 -0.03 13.69
CA VAL A 270 0.16 0.70 14.76
C VAL A 270 -0.05 2.17 14.40
N GLU A 271 0.93 2.82 13.78
CA GLU A 271 0.84 4.22 13.36
C GLU A 271 -0.06 4.36 12.13
N VAL A 272 -0.01 3.43 11.19
CA VAL A 272 -0.94 3.42 10.04
C VAL A 272 -2.39 3.26 10.50
N LEU A 273 -2.65 2.46 11.53
CA LEU A 273 -4.01 2.25 12.05
C LEU A 273 -4.51 3.43 12.89
N GLN A 274 -3.66 4.05 13.71
CA GLN A 274 -4.03 5.20 14.54
C GLN A 274 -4.08 6.51 13.73
N GLY A 275 -3.02 6.74 12.97
CA GLY A 275 -2.81 7.93 12.16
C GLY A 275 -3.55 7.89 10.84
N CYS A 276 -3.98 6.73 10.34
CA CYS A 276 -4.50 6.55 8.98
C CYS A 276 -3.40 6.60 7.91
N PRO A 277 -3.50 5.85 6.81
CA PRO A 277 -2.47 5.82 5.77
C PRO A 277 -2.10 7.19 5.19
N ALA A 278 -3.05 8.11 5.01
CA ALA A 278 -2.77 9.42 4.43
C ALA A 278 -2.16 10.48 5.38
N GLU A 279 -1.92 10.15 6.65
CA GLU A 279 -1.17 11.02 7.55
C GLU A 279 0.34 10.84 7.37
N PRO A 280 1.18 11.79 7.85
CA PRO A 280 2.63 11.71 7.74
C PRO A 280 3.23 10.71 8.74
N VAL A 281 2.91 9.44 8.56
CA VAL A 281 3.40 8.29 9.36
C VAL A 281 4.41 7.43 8.61
N TRP A 282 4.70 7.77 7.35
CA TRP A 282 5.58 6.99 6.49
C TRP A 282 6.97 7.59 6.44
N HIS A 283 7.98 6.79 6.76
CA HIS A 283 9.38 7.15 6.66
C HIS A 283 9.91 6.80 5.28
N PRO A 284 10.38 7.76 4.46
CA PRO A 284 11.15 7.45 3.27
C PRO A 284 12.44 6.73 3.63
N VAL A 285 12.83 5.71 2.86
CA VAL A 285 14.10 5.00 3.09
C VAL A 285 15.31 5.85 2.68
N GLN A 286 15.11 6.82 1.80
CA GLN A 286 16.15 7.74 1.31
C GLN A 286 16.32 8.99 2.19
N ASP A 287 15.34 9.33 3.03
CA ASP A 287 15.36 10.52 3.87
C ASP A 287 15.06 10.15 5.34
N PRO A 288 16.10 9.84 6.14
CA PRO A 288 15.92 9.25 7.46
C PRO A 288 15.33 10.19 8.52
N GLY A 289 15.16 11.49 8.22
CA GLY A 289 14.65 12.50 9.14
C GLY A 289 13.21 12.96 8.90
N SER A 290 12.57 12.54 7.81
CA SER A 290 11.21 12.99 7.47
C SER A 290 10.16 11.90 7.65
N THR A 291 8.92 12.36 7.84
CA THR A 291 7.73 11.55 7.63
C THR A 291 6.85 12.22 6.59
N VAL A 292 6.23 11.40 5.75
CA VAL A 292 5.42 11.84 4.61
C VAL A 292 4.12 11.05 4.54
N ASN A 293 3.16 11.57 3.79
CA ASN A 293 1.99 10.78 3.36
C ASN A 293 2.45 9.73 2.32
N TRP A 294 1.85 8.54 2.33
CA TRP A 294 2.17 7.47 1.37
C TRP A 294 2.04 7.86 -0.11
N SER A 295 1.21 8.86 -0.41
CA SER A 295 0.96 9.42 -1.74
C SER A 295 1.99 10.47 -2.19
N HIS A 296 2.96 10.81 -1.33
CA HIS A 296 4.03 11.77 -1.62
C HIS A 296 4.90 11.33 -2.80
N SER A 297 5.07 12.19 -3.80
CA SER A 297 5.98 11.92 -4.92
C SER A 297 7.28 12.72 -4.75
N PRO A 298 8.45 12.08 -4.68
CA PRO A 298 9.73 12.77 -4.65
C PRO A 298 9.85 13.74 -5.83
N GLY A 299 10.16 15.01 -5.56
CA GLY A 299 10.43 16.04 -6.58
C GLY A 299 9.21 16.76 -7.18
N LEU A 300 7.97 16.36 -6.86
CA LEU A 300 6.76 17.11 -7.28
C LEU A 300 6.16 17.98 -6.17
N ASP A 301 6.40 17.63 -4.91
CA ASP A 301 5.81 18.32 -3.75
C ASP A 301 6.75 19.32 -3.06
N THR A 302 7.89 19.68 -3.67
CA THR A 302 8.73 20.76 -3.13
C THR A 302 8.00 22.08 -3.41
N PRO A 303 7.49 22.82 -2.39
CA PRO A 303 7.10 24.19 -2.65
C PRO A 303 8.35 24.89 -3.17
N HIS A 304 8.24 25.45 -4.37
CA HIS A 304 9.28 26.29 -4.93
C HIS A 304 9.41 27.49 -3.97
N ALA A 305 10.29 27.39 -2.98
CA ALA A 305 10.70 28.53 -2.20
C ALA A 305 11.38 29.46 -3.21
N ALA A 306 10.63 30.47 -3.64
CA ALA A 306 11.16 31.55 -4.44
C ALA A 306 12.42 32.06 -3.73
N PRO A 307 13.56 32.20 -4.44
CA PRO A 307 14.76 32.73 -3.81
C PRO A 307 14.42 34.14 -3.30
N ALA A 308 14.60 34.34 -2.00
CA ALA A 308 14.51 35.66 -1.38
C ALA A 308 15.44 36.61 -2.15
N HIS A 309 14.86 37.61 -2.81
CA HIS A 309 15.60 38.73 -3.35
C HIS A 309 16.39 39.37 -2.20
N ARG A 310 17.70 39.09 -2.15
CA ARG A 310 18.65 39.94 -1.43
C ARG A 310 18.63 41.30 -2.13
N GLY A 311 17.99 42.27 -1.49
CA GLY A 311 18.05 43.67 -1.87
C GLY A 311 19.51 44.10 -2.01
N ALA A 312 19.86 44.58 -3.19
CA ALA A 312 21.14 45.17 -3.48
C ALA A 312 21.35 46.40 -2.58
N ALA A 313 22.51 46.43 -1.94
CA ALA A 313 23.04 47.60 -1.27
C ALA A 313 23.27 48.71 -2.29
N ALA A 314 22.63 49.86 -2.09
CA ALA A 314 23.01 51.11 -2.72
C ALA A 314 23.75 51.93 -1.66
N ALA A 315 25.07 52.05 -1.85
CA ALA A 315 25.89 53.03 -1.15
C ALA A 315 25.55 54.42 -1.68
N HIS A 316 25.23 55.35 -0.77
CA HIS A 316 25.42 56.77 -0.99
C HIS A 316 25.94 57.45 0.27
N HIS A 317 26.87 58.36 0.00
CA HIS A 317 27.87 58.97 0.86
C HIS A 317 27.28 60.02 1.82
N PRO A 318 27.99 60.39 2.91
CA PRO A 318 27.53 61.31 3.93
C PRO A 318 27.81 62.76 3.52
N ASP A 319 26.99 63.71 3.97
CA ASP A 319 27.52 64.88 4.69
C ASP A 319 26.44 65.76 5.34
N HIS A 320 26.90 66.48 6.36
CA HIS A 320 26.36 67.72 6.93
C HIS A 320 25.18 67.71 7.94
N ARG A 321 25.58 67.87 9.22
CA ARG A 321 24.87 68.59 10.29
C ARG A 321 24.65 70.08 9.92
N PRO A 322 23.61 70.74 10.49
CA PRO A 322 23.82 71.50 11.74
C PRO A 322 22.71 71.37 12.79
N ASP A 323 23.08 71.85 13.98
CA ASP A 323 22.35 71.99 15.25
C ASP A 323 20.88 72.41 15.15
N HIS A 324 20.06 71.93 16.10
CA HIS A 324 19.35 72.81 17.04
C HIS A 324 18.88 72.03 18.28
N SER A 325 19.34 72.53 19.44
CA SER A 325 18.76 72.45 20.79
C SER A 325 17.24 72.27 20.83
N TRP A 326 16.75 71.33 21.67
CA TRP A 326 15.80 71.63 22.75
C TRP A 326 15.89 70.56 23.87
N SER A 327 15.92 71.08 25.08
CA SER A 327 15.85 70.44 26.40
C SER A 327 14.48 69.81 26.68
N GLU A 328 14.44 68.73 27.46
CA GLU A 328 13.80 68.66 28.80
C GLU A 328 13.61 67.22 29.32
N HIS A 329 13.95 67.09 30.60
CA HIS A 329 13.48 66.19 31.67
C HIS A 329 12.49 65.05 31.36
N TRP A 330 12.72 63.85 31.94
CA TRP A 330 12.06 63.41 33.18
C TRP A 330 12.68 62.11 33.72
N ALA A 331 12.53 61.93 35.03
CA ALA A 331 13.30 61.06 35.90
C ALA A 331 12.75 59.64 36.07
N ALA A 332 13.58 58.86 36.75
CA ALA A 332 13.41 57.51 37.26
C ALA A 332 12.07 57.15 37.92
N SER A 333 11.69 55.88 37.78
CA SER A 333 11.37 54.95 38.87
C SER A 333 11.65 53.53 38.44
#